data_AF-W4M6V5-F1
#
_entry.id   AF-W4M6V5-F1
#
_cell.length_a   1.000
_cell.length_b   1.000
_cell.length_c   1.000
_cell.angle_alpha   90.00
_cell.angle_beta   90.00
_cell.angle_gamma   90.00
#
_symmetry.space_group_name_H-M   'P 1'
#
loop_
_entity.id
_entity.type
_entity.pdbx_description
1 polymer ?
#
loop_
_entity_poly.entity_id
_entity_poly.type
_entity_poly.pdbx_seq_one_letter_code
_entity_poly.pdbx_strand_id
1 'polypeptide(L)' 'MKDGQAAGVNSTPSFFVNGQPLSGAVPYERFQELVEAALAQNQSAKQ' A
#
# COMPACT_ATOMS: atom_id res chain seq x y z
N MET A 1 -11.11 -17.98 4.01
CA MET A 1 -11.80 -17.44 2.81
C MET A 1 -12.61 -16.17 3.16
N LYS A 2 -12.06 -15.23 3.94
CA LYS A 2 -12.62 -13.86 4.13
C LYS A 2 -11.53 -12.81 4.33
N ASP A 3 -10.29 -13.16 4.03
CA ASP A 3 -9.11 -12.45 4.50
C ASP A 3 -9.04 -11.04 3.88
N GLY A 4 -9.50 -10.89 2.63
CA GLY A 4 -9.68 -9.58 2.00
C GLY A 4 -10.69 -8.69 2.72
N GLN A 5 -11.87 -9.22 3.08
CA GLN A 5 -12.86 -8.47 3.85
C GLN A 5 -12.34 -8.11 5.24
N ALA A 6 -11.62 -9.04 5.89
CA ALA A 6 -10.97 -8.80 7.18
C ALA A 6 -9.88 -7.72 7.10
N ALA A 7 -9.20 -7.61 5.95
CA ALA A 7 -8.23 -6.56 5.66
C ALA A 7 -8.88 -5.25 5.15
N GLY A 8 -10.22 -5.15 5.09
CA GLY A 8 -10.94 -3.97 4.62
C GLY A 8 -10.94 -3.77 3.09
N VAL A 9 -10.63 -4.82 2.32
CA VAL A 9 -10.69 -4.80 0.85
C VAL A 9 -12.14 -4.83 0.38
N ASN A 10 -12.58 -3.71 -0.21
CA ASN A 10 -13.94 -3.53 -0.71
C ASN A 10 -14.05 -3.63 -2.24
N SER A 11 -12.92 -3.61 -2.96
CA SER A 11 -12.86 -3.69 -4.43
C SER A 11 -11.54 -4.29 -4.89
N THR A 12 -11.49 -4.77 -6.14
CA THR A 12 -10.28 -5.31 -6.76
C THR A 12 -9.87 -4.48 -7.99
N PRO A 13 -8.57 -4.35 -8.26
CA PRO A 13 -7.44 -4.77 -7.42
C PRO A 13 -7.28 -3.86 -6.18
N SER A 14 -6.72 -4.39 -5.10
CA SER A 14 -6.35 -3.64 -3.88
C SER A 14 -4.98 -4.10 -3.40
N PHE A 15 -4.14 -3.15 -3.00
CA PHE A 15 -2.76 -3.36 -2.59
C PHE A 15 -2.50 -2.69 -1.23
N PHE A 16 -1.45 -3.13 -0.54
CA PHE A 16 -0.96 -2.49 0.67
C PHE A 16 0.56 -2.36 0.59
N VAL A 17 1.10 -1.16 0.87
CA VAL A 17 2.54 -0.89 0.92
C VAL A 17 2.89 -0.50 2.36
N ASN A 18 3.55 -1.38 3.11
CA ASN A 18 3.83 -1.19 4.55
C ASN A 18 2.59 -0.75 5.36
N GLY A 19 1.43 -1.36 5.08
CA GLY A 19 0.17 -1.02 5.75
C GLY A 19 -0.58 0.19 5.16
N GLN A 20 -0.01 0.90 4.19
CA GLN A 20 -0.72 1.96 3.46
C GLN A 20 -1.58 1.34 2.35
N PRO A 21 -2.92 1.54 2.35
CA PRO A 21 -3.80 0.96 1.35
C PRO A 21 -3.72 1.71 0.02
N LEU A 22 -3.78 0.96 -1.08
CA LEU A 22 -3.93 1.48 -2.44
C LEU A 22 -5.02 0.68 -3.15
N SER A 23 -6.18 1.32 -3.36
CA SER A 23 -7.36 0.67 -3.95
C SER A 23 -7.54 1.05 -5.41
N GLY A 24 -7.89 0.06 -6.22
CA GLY A 24 -8.19 0.21 -7.63
C GLY A 24 -6.98 0.02 -8.55
N ALA A 25 -7.26 -0.06 -9.85
CA ALA A 25 -6.26 -0.08 -10.89
C ALA A 25 -5.73 1.34 -11.11
N VAL A 26 -4.60 1.66 -10.48
CA VAL A 26 -3.94 2.96 -10.61
C VAL A 26 -2.65 2.86 -11.45
N PRO A 27 -2.16 3.99 -12.01
CA PRO A 27 -0.89 4.03 -12.74
C PRO A 27 0.34 3.69 -11.88
N TYR A 28 1.43 3.32 -12.55
CA TYR A 28 2.70 2.97 -11.92
C TYR A 28 3.25 4.07 -11.00
N GLU A 29 3.07 5.34 -11.38
CA GLU A 29 3.55 6.50 -10.63
C GLU A 29 2.99 6.51 -9.20
N ARG A 30 1.73 6.09 -9.03
CA ARG A 30 1.10 5.98 -7.70
C ARG A 30 1.75 4.91 -6.83
N PHE A 31 2.21 3.81 -7.43
CA PHE A 31 2.97 2.80 -6.71
C PHE A 31 4.36 3.31 -6.35
N GLN A 32 5.05 3.97 -7.28
CA GLN A 32 6.38 4.51 -7.04
C GLN A 32 6.38 5.49 -5.87
N GLU A 33 5.47 6.47 -5.86
CA GLU A 33 5.33 7.44 -4.76
C GLU A 33 5.15 6.76 -3.40
N LEU A 34 4.28 5.75 -3.32
CA LEU A 34 4.01 5.04 -2.07
C LEU A 34 5.20 4.22 -1.58
N VAL A 35 5.93 3.58 -2.50
CA VAL A 35 7.12 2.79 -2.16
C VAL A 35 8.26 3.71 -1.71
N GLU A 36 8.50 4.83 -2.40
CA GLU A 36 9.50 5.81 -1.99
C GLU A 36 9.19 6.40 -0.60
N ALA A 37 7.93 6.75 -0.35
CA ALA A 37 7.49 7.21 0.98
C ALA A 37 7.71 6.13 2.05
N ALA A 38 7.40 4.87 1.76
CA ALA A 38 7.59 3.77 2.68
C ALA A 38 9.08 3.50 2.99
N LEU A 39 9.97 3.68 2.02
CA LEU A 39 11.41 3.57 2.22
C LEU A 39 11.95 4.72 3.08
N ALA A 40 11.55 5.96 2.80
CA ALA A 40 11.96 7.13 3.57
C ALA A 40 11.54 7.03 5.05
N GLN A 41 10.31 6.57 5.31
CA GLN A 41 9.82 6.33 6.68
C GLN A 41 10.70 5.30 7.42
N ASN A 42 11.04 4.18 6.76
CA ASN A 42 11.93 3.17 7.35
C ASN A 42 13.36 3.66 7.58
N GLN A 43 13.84 4.60 6.77
CA GLN A 43 15.16 5.20 6.96
C GLN A 43 15.17 6.14 8.17
N SER A 44 14.10 6.93 8.36
CA SER A 44 13.98 7.82 9.53
C SER A 44 13.85 7.06 10.86
N ALA A 45 13.19 5.90 10.87
CA ALA A 45 13.02 5.08 12.08
C ALA A 45 14.29 4.31 12.49
N LYS A 46 15.31 4.27 11.64
CA LYS A 46 16.60 3.60 11.90
C LYS A 46 17.73 4.56 12.29
N GLN A 47 17.44 5.86 12.39
CA GLN A 47 18.39 6.90 12.81
C GLN A 47 18.26 7.21 14.30
#